data_AF-S6A119-F1
#
_entry.id   AF-S6A119-F1
#
_cell.length_a   1.000
_cell.length_b   1.000
_cell.length_c   1.000
_cell.angle_alpha   90.00
_cell.angle_beta   90.00
_cell.angle_gamma   90.00
#
_symmetry.space_group_name_H-M   'P 1'
#
loop_
_entity.id
_entity.type
_entity.pdbx_description
1 polymer ?
#
loop_
_entity_poly.entity_id
_entity_poly.type
_entity_poly.pdbx_seq_one_letter_code
_entity_poly.pdbx_strand_id
1 'polypeptide(L)'
;MPYAYVVNELDSTVTVYAFEKENGRLTMKQTIPTVPSHVNGNTAAEIAVSPCGRFVYASNRGHNSIAIFAVDQQTGELSPIGWESTKGATPRFFTFDPFGTFLYVANEDSDTIVAFKVDGKTGELQPTGWILETESPVCIVFSSLR
;
A
#
# COMPACT_ATOMS: atom_id res chain seq x y z
N MET A 1 -17.47 -8.10 -11.08
CA MET A 1 -16.38 -9.10 -11.12
C MET A 1 -15.36 -8.71 -10.07
N PRO A 2 -14.65 -9.65 -9.42
CA PRO A 2 -13.52 -9.30 -8.56
C PRO A 2 -12.36 -8.71 -9.38
N TYR A 3 -11.49 -7.97 -8.71
CA TYR A 3 -10.29 -7.38 -9.29
C TYR A 3 -9.05 -7.84 -8.52
N ALA A 4 -7.91 -7.84 -9.18
CA ALA A 4 -6.60 -8.04 -8.56
C ALA A 4 -5.71 -6.83 -8.84
N TYR A 5 -4.91 -6.46 -7.85
CA TYR A 5 -3.96 -5.36 -7.93
C TYR A 5 -2.56 -5.92 -7.75
N VAL A 6 -1.69 -5.70 -8.73
CA VAL A 6 -0.31 -6.19 -8.73
C VAL A 6 0.62 -5.00 -8.72
N VAL A 7 1.48 -4.93 -7.72
CA VAL A 7 2.57 -3.94 -7.68
C VAL A 7 3.76 -4.46 -8.49
N ASN A 8 4.29 -3.62 -9.35
CA ASN A 8 5.45 -3.91 -10.19
C ASN A 8 6.66 -3.20 -9.61
N GLU A 9 7.54 -3.96 -8.95
CA GLU A 9 8.68 -3.44 -8.17
C GLU A 9 9.58 -2.51 -8.98
N LEU A 10 10.06 -2.97 -10.15
CA LEU A 10 11.08 -2.28 -10.94
C LEU A 10 10.55 -1.04 -11.68
N ASP A 11 9.27 -1.05 -12.03
CA ASP A 11 8.65 0.02 -12.81
C ASP A 11 7.97 1.06 -11.92
N SER A 12 7.86 0.82 -10.61
CA SER A 12 7.12 1.66 -9.67
C SER A 12 5.69 1.93 -10.15
N THR A 13 4.96 0.86 -10.49
CA THR A 13 3.58 0.93 -10.96
C THR A 13 2.68 -0.09 -10.25
N VAL A 14 1.37 0.11 -10.32
CA VAL A 14 0.35 -0.90 -10.03
C VAL A 14 -0.38 -1.23 -11.31
N THR A 15 -0.54 -2.53 -11.59
CA THR A 15 -1.41 -3.04 -12.65
C THR A 15 -2.71 -3.59 -12.07
N VAL A 16 -3.83 -3.11 -12.60
CA VAL A 16 -5.18 -3.57 -12.29
C VAL A 16 -5.56 -4.68 -13.27
N TYR A 17 -6.08 -5.78 -12.73
CA TYR A 17 -6.63 -6.90 -13.52
C TYR A 17 -8.10 -7.15 -13.16
N ALA A 18 -8.93 -7.38 -14.17
CA ALA A 18 -10.20 -8.08 -13.99
C ALA A 18 -9.90 -9.55 -13.73
N PHE A 19 -10.51 -10.13 -12.70
CA PHE A 19 -10.35 -11.54 -12.35
C PHE A 19 -11.62 -12.33 -12.66
N GLU A 20 -11.50 -13.34 -13.52
CA GLU A 20 -12.57 -14.29 -13.85
C GLU A 20 -12.51 -15.47 -12.87
N LYS A 21 -13.53 -15.58 -12.02
CA LYS A 21 -13.55 -16.60 -10.95
C LYS A 21 -13.66 -18.02 -11.51
N GLU A 22 -14.28 -18.17 -12.68
CA GLU A 22 -14.62 -19.44 -13.29
C GLU A 22 -13.39 -20.22 -13.76
N ASN A 23 -12.37 -19.50 -14.24
CA ASN A 23 -11.17 -20.08 -14.85
C ASN A 23 -9.86 -19.50 -14.31
N GLY A 24 -9.92 -18.54 -13.38
CA GLY A 24 -8.76 -17.88 -12.80
C GLY A 24 -8.06 -16.85 -13.71
N ARG A 25 -8.67 -16.48 -14.84
CA ARG A 25 -8.05 -15.59 -15.83
C ARG A 25 -7.93 -14.17 -15.29
N LEU A 26 -6.75 -13.57 -15.49
CA LEU A 26 -6.48 -12.17 -15.24
C LEU A 26 -6.43 -11.42 -16.58
N THR A 27 -7.28 -10.40 -16.73
CA THR A 27 -7.29 -9.50 -17.88
C THR A 27 -6.84 -8.12 -17.44
N MET A 28 -5.70 -7.65 -17.96
CA MET A 28 -5.16 -6.33 -17.64
C MET A 28 -6.15 -5.23 -18.02
N LYS A 29 -6.32 -4.24 -17.15
CA LYS A 29 -7.21 -3.08 -17.36
C LYS A 29 -6.47 -1.75 -17.39
N GLN A 30 -5.55 -1.55 -16.45
CA GLN A 30 -4.89 -0.28 -16.21
C GLN A 30 -3.51 -0.54 -15.63
N THR A 31 -2.53 0.29 -15.98
CA THR A 31 -1.25 0.39 -15.26
C THR A 31 -1.03 1.85 -14.91
N ILE A 32 -0.69 2.14 -13.65
CA ILE A 32 -0.56 3.49 -13.11
C ILE A 32 0.67 3.61 -12.19
N PRO A 33 1.42 4.73 -12.20
CA PRO A 33 2.60 4.89 -11.33
C PRO A 33 2.24 4.97 -9.84
N THR A 34 3.16 4.50 -9.00
CA THR A 34 3.09 4.61 -7.53
C THR A 34 3.80 5.85 -6.99
N VAL A 35 4.43 6.64 -7.84
CA VAL A 35 5.10 7.91 -7.47
C VAL A 35 4.54 9.05 -8.32
N PRO A 36 4.49 10.31 -7.80
CA PRO A 36 3.91 11.44 -8.53
C PRO A 36 4.76 11.89 -9.72
N SER A 37 6.05 11.56 -9.71
CA SER A 37 7.01 11.79 -10.79
C SER A 37 8.10 10.73 -10.73
N HIS A 38 8.88 10.58 -11.79
CA HIS A 38 10.03 9.67 -11.80
C HIS A 38 11.00 9.98 -10.64
N VAL A 39 11.42 8.94 -9.93
CA VAL A 39 12.39 9.01 -8.83
C VAL A 39 13.50 7.99 -9.11
N ASN A 40 14.74 8.47 -9.25
CA ASN A 40 15.88 7.58 -9.51
C ASN A 40 16.08 6.62 -8.34
N GLY A 41 16.21 5.32 -8.64
CA GLY A 41 16.41 4.27 -7.64
C GLY A 41 15.15 3.91 -6.85
N ASN A 42 13.97 4.41 -7.22
CA ASN A 42 12.73 4.00 -6.57
C ASN A 42 12.32 2.59 -6.99
N THR A 43 11.86 1.81 -6.02
CA THR A 43 11.25 0.50 -6.24
C THR A 43 10.00 0.37 -5.39
N ALA A 44 8.90 -0.13 -5.96
CA ALA A 44 7.73 -0.44 -5.17
C ALA A 44 7.93 -1.75 -4.36
N ALA A 45 7.13 -1.98 -3.32
CA ALA A 45 7.26 -3.21 -2.51
C ALA A 45 5.90 -3.82 -2.14
N GLU A 46 5.27 -3.34 -1.07
CA GLU A 46 4.03 -3.92 -0.55
C GLU A 46 2.81 -3.29 -1.22
N ILE A 47 1.72 -4.04 -1.35
CA ILE A 47 0.43 -3.56 -1.83
C ILE A 47 -0.71 -4.17 -1.01
N ALA A 48 -1.63 -3.33 -0.55
CA ALA A 48 -2.79 -3.80 0.20
C ALA A 48 -4.06 -3.04 -0.18
N VAL A 49 -5.18 -3.77 -0.16
CA VAL A 49 -6.52 -3.19 -0.28
C VAL A 49 -7.01 -2.88 1.14
N SER A 50 -7.56 -1.69 1.35
CA SER A 50 -8.25 -1.38 2.62
C SER A 50 -9.35 -2.40 2.93
N PRO A 51 -9.66 -2.66 4.21
CA PRO A 51 -10.74 -3.59 4.57
C PRO A 51 -12.12 -3.25 4.00
N CYS A 52 -12.37 -1.97 3.70
CA CYS A 52 -13.62 -1.53 3.06
C CYS A 52 -13.63 -1.68 1.52
N GLY A 53 -12.52 -2.07 0.90
CA GLY A 53 -12.41 -2.26 -0.56
C GLY A 53 -12.38 -0.98 -1.39
N ARG A 54 -12.41 0.21 -0.77
CA ARG A 54 -12.51 1.50 -1.47
C ARG A 54 -11.18 2.12 -1.83
N PHE A 55 -10.10 1.64 -1.21
CA PHE A 55 -8.75 2.20 -1.37
C PHE A 55 -7.71 1.09 -1.54
N VAL A 56 -6.69 1.37 -2.34
CA VAL A 56 -5.48 0.56 -2.50
C VAL A 56 -4.27 1.39 -2.10
N TYR A 57 -3.32 0.75 -1.42
CA TYR A 57 -2.10 1.38 -0.90
C TYR A 57 -0.91 0.62 -1.48
N ALA A 58 0.16 1.33 -1.85
CA ALA A 58 1.40 0.71 -2.28
C ALA A 58 2.61 1.43 -1.69
N SER A 59 3.60 0.70 -1.19
CA SER A 59 4.82 1.31 -0.64
C SER A 59 5.89 1.54 -1.70
N ASN A 60 6.67 2.60 -1.51
CA ASN A 60 7.78 2.98 -2.39
C ASN A 60 9.08 3.13 -1.59
N ARG A 61 10.07 2.29 -1.89
CA ARG A 61 11.44 2.39 -1.38
C ARG A 61 12.23 3.34 -2.26
N GLY A 62 12.81 4.38 -1.66
CA GLY A 62 13.47 5.48 -2.37
C GLY A 62 12.68 6.79 -2.25
N HIS A 63 11.43 6.81 -2.73
CA HIS A 63 10.50 7.94 -2.47
C HIS A 63 10.02 7.96 -1.00
N ASN A 64 10.13 6.82 -0.29
CA ASN A 64 9.81 6.66 1.14
C ASN A 64 8.39 7.11 1.48
N SER A 65 7.43 6.59 0.70
CA SER A 65 6.02 6.93 0.85
C SER A 65 5.10 5.71 0.68
N ILE A 66 3.89 5.83 1.20
CA ILE A 66 2.73 5.02 0.80
C ILE A 66 1.93 5.82 -0.23
N ALA A 67 1.83 5.30 -1.45
CA ALA A 67 0.89 5.79 -2.47
C ALA A 67 -0.52 5.33 -2.13
N ILE A 68 -1.50 6.21 -2.27
CA ILE A 68 -2.89 5.98 -1.92
C ILE A 68 -3.75 6.18 -3.16
N PHE A 69 -4.56 5.18 -3.48
CA PHE A 69 -5.45 5.18 -4.63
C PHE A 69 -6.90 4.97 -4.20
N ALA A 70 -7.82 5.76 -4.76
CA ALA A 70 -9.25 5.46 -4.72
C ALA A 70 -9.60 4.41 -5.79
N VAL A 71 -10.48 3.47 -5.43
CA VAL A 71 -10.96 2.40 -6.31
C VAL A 71 -12.32 2.78 -6.89
N ASP A 72 -12.42 2.84 -8.22
CA ASP A 72 -13.71 2.85 -8.89
C ASP A 72 -14.43 1.52 -8.65
N GLN A 73 -15.59 1.56 -7.99
CA GLN A 73 -16.30 0.35 -7.56
C GLN A 73 -16.98 -0.41 -8.71
N GLN A 74 -17.12 0.20 -9.89
CA GLN A 74 -17.72 -0.41 -11.07
C GLN A 74 -16.67 -1.02 -11.99
N THR A 75 -15.50 -0.38 -12.09
CA THR A 75 -14.46 -0.77 -13.04
C THR A 75 -13.24 -1.41 -12.38
N GLY A 76 -13.05 -1.21 -11.08
CA GLY A 76 -11.86 -1.63 -10.32
C GLY A 76 -10.63 -0.75 -10.55
N GLU A 77 -10.72 0.26 -11.41
CA GLU A 77 -9.61 1.14 -11.76
C GLU A 77 -9.22 2.07 -10.60
N LEU A 78 -7.96 2.48 -10.61
CA LEU A 78 -7.33 3.27 -9.57
C LEU A 78 -7.17 4.72 -10.01
N SER A 79 -7.45 5.65 -9.09
CA SER A 79 -7.11 7.07 -9.21
C SER A 79 -6.24 7.48 -8.01
N PRO A 80 -5.07 8.12 -8.23
CA PRO A 80 -4.21 8.53 -7.12
C PRO A 80 -4.90 9.66 -6.35
N ILE A 81 -4.88 9.55 -5.02
CA ILE A 81 -5.44 10.57 -4.12
C ILE A 81 -4.40 11.16 -3.16
N GLY A 82 -3.22 10.54 -3.05
CA GLY A 82 -2.13 11.09 -2.26
C GLY A 82 -0.92 10.17 -2.15
N TRP A 83 0.14 10.71 -1.56
CA TRP A 83 1.36 10.00 -1.20
C TRP A 83 1.78 10.44 0.19
N GLU A 84 1.63 9.58 1.20
CA GLU A 84 2.01 9.90 2.57
C GLU A 84 3.45 9.45 2.83
N SER A 85 4.27 10.32 3.41
CA SER A 85 5.62 9.96 3.85
C SER A 85 5.55 8.95 4.99
N THR A 86 6.38 7.91 4.93
CA THR A 86 6.39 6.83 5.94
C THR A 86 7.09 7.21 7.24
N LYS A 87 7.63 8.45 7.31
CA LYS A 87 8.45 8.98 8.42
C LYS A 87 9.66 8.09 8.75
N GLY A 88 10.16 7.37 7.75
CA GLY A 88 11.35 6.53 7.80
C GLY A 88 11.91 6.29 6.39
N ALA A 89 12.78 5.30 6.24
CA ALA A 89 13.43 4.96 4.98
C ALA A 89 13.17 3.51 4.57
N THR A 90 13.02 3.28 3.27
CA THR A 90 12.87 1.95 2.66
C THR A 90 11.69 1.17 3.25
N PRO A 91 10.44 1.65 3.08
CA PRO A 91 9.24 0.97 3.56
C PRO A 91 8.98 -0.33 2.78
N ARG A 92 9.63 -1.42 3.17
CA ARG A 92 9.52 -2.71 2.49
C ARG A 92 8.18 -3.39 2.73
N PHE A 93 7.54 -3.13 3.87
CA PHE A 93 6.26 -3.74 4.21
C PHE A 93 5.35 -2.78 4.96
N PHE A 94 4.04 -2.96 4.82
CA PHE A 94 3.07 -2.36 5.70
C PHE A 94 1.85 -3.27 5.83
N THR A 95 1.08 -3.09 6.91
CA THR A 95 -0.17 -3.84 7.07
C THR A 95 -1.19 -3.05 7.89
N PHE A 96 -2.46 -3.36 7.67
CA PHE A 96 -3.54 -2.86 8.50
C PHE A 96 -3.63 -3.65 9.80
N ASP A 97 -4.08 -3.01 10.86
CA ASP A 97 -4.61 -3.74 12.01
C ASP A 97 -5.88 -4.51 11.62
N PRO A 98 -6.30 -5.52 12.42
CA PRO A 98 -7.48 -6.32 12.10
C PRO A 98 -8.78 -5.52 11.92
N PHE A 99 -8.87 -4.32 12.51
CA PHE A 99 -10.03 -3.43 12.39
C PHE A 99 -9.90 -2.41 11.24
N GLY A 100 -8.75 -2.31 10.58
CA GLY A 100 -8.50 -1.32 9.53
C GLY A 100 -8.44 0.13 9.99
N THR A 101 -8.33 0.36 11.31
CA THR A 101 -8.25 1.70 11.92
C THR A 101 -6.83 2.26 11.82
N PHE A 102 -5.83 1.39 11.86
CA PHE A 102 -4.42 1.74 11.81
C PHE A 102 -3.69 1.00 10.70
N LEU A 103 -2.66 1.64 10.17
CA LEU A 103 -1.71 1.08 9.23
C LEU A 103 -0.30 1.22 9.83
N TYR A 104 0.44 0.11 9.86
CA TYR A 104 1.80 0.05 10.38
C TYR A 104 2.77 -0.13 9.23
N VAL A 105 3.75 0.75 9.12
CA VAL A 105 4.79 0.69 8.08
C VAL A 105 6.10 0.24 8.70
N ALA A 106 6.69 -0.82 8.15
CA ALA A 106 8.01 -1.31 8.48
C ALA A 106 9.05 -0.64 7.56
N ASN A 107 9.81 0.30 8.11
CA ASN A 107 10.87 1.03 7.42
C ASN A 107 12.21 0.35 7.66
N GLU A 108 12.67 -0.43 6.67
CA GLU A 108 13.84 -1.33 6.75
C GLU A 108 15.13 -0.58 7.12
N ASP A 109 15.46 0.49 6.40
CA ASP A 109 16.77 1.16 6.52
C ASP A 109 16.83 2.19 7.65
N SER A 110 15.69 2.47 8.28
CA SER A 110 15.61 3.38 9.42
C SER A 110 15.32 2.70 10.74
N ASP A 111 15.28 1.36 10.77
CA ASP A 111 15.06 0.58 11.98
C ASP A 111 13.79 0.99 12.76
N THR A 112 12.69 1.28 12.04
CA THR A 112 11.44 1.73 12.67
C THR A 112 10.19 1.06 12.12
N ILE A 113 9.21 0.87 13.00
CA ILE A 113 7.80 0.69 12.64
C ILE A 113 7.05 1.98 13.01
N VAL A 114 6.34 2.57 12.05
CA VAL A 114 5.56 3.81 12.24
C VAL A 114 4.07 3.52 12.07
N ALA A 115 3.24 4.04 12.97
CA ALA A 115 1.79 3.87 12.90
C ALA A 115 1.06 5.10 12.37
N PHE A 116 0.13 4.86 11.45
CA PHE A 116 -0.76 5.84 10.86
C PHE A 116 -2.20 5.50 11.20
N LYS A 117 -3.01 6.51 11.52
CA LYS A 117 -4.47 6.39 11.55
C LYS A 117 -5.00 6.48 10.13
N VAL A 118 -5.91 5.58 9.78
CA VAL A 118 -6.54 5.53 8.45
C VAL A 118 -7.86 6.30 8.51
N ASP A 119 -8.05 7.28 7.63
CA ASP A 119 -9.37 7.87 7.41
C ASP A 119 -10.20 6.92 6.54
N GLY A 120 -11.17 6.23 7.14
CA GLY A 120 -12.00 5.28 6.42
C GLY A 120 -12.85 5.87 5.30
N LYS A 121 -13.07 7.20 5.26
CA LYS A 121 -13.86 7.90 4.24
C LYS A 121 -13.01 8.43 3.09
N THR A 122 -11.82 8.96 3.38
CA THR A 122 -10.95 9.57 2.38
C THR A 122 -9.80 8.65 1.95
N GLY A 123 -9.44 7.66 2.76
CA GLY A 123 -8.27 6.80 2.55
C GLY A 123 -6.96 7.45 2.98
N GLU A 124 -6.99 8.68 3.47
CA GLU A 124 -5.78 9.40 3.90
C GLU A 124 -5.15 8.77 5.15
N LEU A 125 -3.83 8.90 5.26
CA LEU A 125 -3.05 8.41 6.38
C LEU A 125 -2.59 9.58 7.24
N GLN A 126 -2.88 9.53 8.55
CA GLN A 126 -2.44 10.54 9.50
C GLN A 126 -1.42 9.93 10.46
N PRO A 127 -0.18 10.47 10.56
CA PRO A 127 0.80 9.96 11.49
C PRO A 127 0.29 10.11 12.93
N THR A 128 0.41 9.04 13.72
CA THR A 128 -0.05 9.03 15.12
C THR A 128 0.97 9.61 16.09
N GLY A 129 2.22 9.74 15.66
CA GLY A 129 3.38 10.03 16.52
C GLY A 129 3.95 8.79 17.22
N TRP A 130 3.31 7.62 17.09
CA TRP A 130 3.86 6.36 17.58
C TRP A 130 4.92 5.82 16.62
N ILE A 131 6.09 5.51 17.19
CA ILE A 131 7.25 4.93 16.52
C ILE A 131 7.80 3.85 17.44
N LEU A 132 8.04 2.67 16.87
CA LEU A 132 8.75 1.57 17.53
C LEU A 132 10.10 1.39 16.85
N GLU A 133 11.18 1.53 17.61
CA GLU A 133 12.53 1.19 17.13
C GLU A 133 12.71 -0.33 17.16
N THR A 134 13.16 -0.89 16.05
CA THR A 134 13.46 -2.32 15.88
C THR A 134 14.39 -2.49 14.70
N GLU A 135 15.32 -3.44 14.76
CA GLU A 135 16.31 -3.63 13.69
C GLU A 135 15.66 -4.18 12.42
N SER A 136 15.84 -3.48 11.31
CA SER A 136 15.51 -3.86 9.94
C SER A 136 14.16 -4.57 9.76
N PRO A 137 13.02 -3.94 10.13
CA PRO A 137 11.72 -4.59 10.01
C PRO A 137 11.29 -4.67 8.55
N VAL A 138 10.90 -5.88 8.12
CA VAL A 138 10.52 -6.15 6.71
C VAL A 138 9.21 -6.92 6.56
N CYS A 139 8.55 -7.26 7.66
CA CYS A 139 7.27 -7.97 7.65
C CYS A 139 6.54 -7.78 8.99
N ILE A 140 5.23 -7.56 8.95
CA ILE A 140 4.38 -7.43 10.13
C ILE A 140 3.14 -8.29 9.91
N VAL A 141 2.82 -9.16 10.88
CA VAL A 141 1.57 -9.94 10.85
C VAL A 141 0.87 -9.83 12.19
N PHE A 142 -0.46 -9.74 12.15
CA PHE A 142 -1.27 -9.80 13.35
C PHE A 142 -1.67 -11.23 13.64
N SER A 143 -1.38 -11.70 14.85
CA SER A 143 -1.95 -12.94 15.36
C SER A 143 -3.39 -12.69 15.81
N SER A 144 -4.29 -13.61 15.47
CA SER A 144 -5.57 -13.68 16.17
C SER A 144 -5.33 -14.43 17.47
N LEU A 145 -5.48 -13.74 18.62
CA LEU A 145 -5.57 -14.43 19.90
C LEU A 145 -6.86 -15.24 19.89
N ARG A 146 -6.72 -16.56 19.82
CA ARG A 146 -7.81 -17.50 20.10
C ARG A 146 -7.94 -17.70 21.59
#